data_AF-A0A4Q6G4F2-F1
#
_entry.id   AF-A0A4Q6G4F2-F1
#
_cell.length_a   1.000
_cell.length_b   1.000
_cell.length_c   1.000
_cell.angle_alpha   90.00
_cell.angle_beta   90.00
_cell.angle_gamma   90.00
#
_symmetry.space_group_name_H-M   'P 1'
#
loop_
_entity.id
_entity.type
_entity.pdbx_description
1 polymer ?
#
loop_
_entity_poly.entity_id
_entity_poly.type
_entity_poly.pdbx_seq_one_letter_code
_entity_poly.pdbx_strand_id
1 'polypeptide(L)' 'MSLINTQVKPFTANAFHNGKFVQVSDTDLKGNWSV' A
#
# COMPACT_ATOMS: atom_id res chain seq x y z
N MET A 1 9.35 -12.20 -13.85
CA MET A 1 8.17 -11.82 -14.65
C MET A 1 7.67 -10.48 -14.13
N SER A 2 7.29 -9.57 -15.03
CA SER A 2 6.82 -8.23 -14.64
C SER A 2 5.42 -8.32 -14.01
N LEU A 3 5.19 -7.60 -12.92
CA LEU A 3 3.89 -7.47 -12.24
C LEU A 3 3.04 -6.33 -12.83
N ILE A 4 3.45 -5.76 -13.96
CA ILE A 4 2.73 -4.70 -14.67
C ILE A 4 1.31 -5.17 -15.04
N ASN A 5 0.31 -4.32 -14.77
CA ASN A 5 -1.12 -4.56 -14.99
C ASN A 5 -1.73 -5.72 -14.17
N THR A 6 -1.10 -6.08 -13.05
CA THR A 6 -1.67 -7.03 -12.08
C THR A 6 -2.24 -6.30 -10.87
N GLN A 7 -3.35 -6.80 -10.33
CA GLN A 7 -3.95 -6.22 -9.13
C GLN A 7 -3.05 -6.50 -7.92
N VAL A 8 -2.77 -5.45 -7.14
CA VAL A 8 -2.03 -5.56 -5.88
C VAL A 8 -2.78 -6.52 -4.96
N LYS A 9 -2.07 -7.51 -4.42
CA LYS A 9 -2.65 -8.48 -3.48
C LYS A 9 -3.01 -7.75 -2.17
N PRO A 10 -4.02 -8.25 -1.42
CA PRO A 10 -4.34 -7.70 -0.12
C PRO A 10 -3.10 -7.73 0.77
N PHE A 11 -2.77 -6.60 1.35
CA PHE A 11 -1.69 -6.49 2.31
C PHE A 11 -2.06 -5.51 3.41
N THR A 12 -1.46 -5.74 4.57
CA THR A 12 -1.50 -4.83 5.72
C THR A 12 -0.08 -4.74 6.24
N ALA A 13 0.45 -3.53 6.24
CA ALA A 13 1.79 -3.22 6.70
C ALA A 13 1.74 -2.12 7.76
N ASN A 14 2.51 -2.29 8.82
CA ASN A 14 2.72 -1.22 9.80
C ASN A 14 3.85 -0.33 9.28
N ALA A 15 3.53 0.93 8.97
CA ALA A 15 4.49 1.94 8.52
C ALA A 15 4.66 3.01 9.59
N PHE A 16 5.87 3.55 9.71
CA PHE A 16 6.13 4.71 10.57
C PHE A 16 6.08 5.97 9.72
N HIS A 17 5.10 6.83 9.95
CA HIS A 17 4.91 8.08 9.24
C HIS A 17 4.77 9.24 10.22
N ASN A 18 5.61 10.28 10.07
CA ASN A 18 5.59 11.50 10.89
C ASN A 18 5.55 11.27 12.40
N GLY A 19 6.39 10.36 12.91
CA GLY A 19 6.48 10.11 14.36
C GLY A 19 5.43 9.12 14.90
N LYS A 20 4.56 8.59 14.05
CA LYS A 20 3.47 7.67 14.44
C LYS A 20 3.51 6.39 13.63
N PHE A 21 3.12 5.29 14.27
CA PHE A 21 2.87 4.03 13.57
C PHE A 21 1.46 4.07 12.99
N VAL A 22 1.37 3.95 11.67
CA VAL A 22 0.13 3.88 10.90
C VAL A 22 0.06 2.51 10.24
N GLN A 23 -1.14 1.94 10.19
CA GLN A 23 -1.37 0.70 9.46
C GLN A 23 -1.81 1.07 8.05
N VAL A 24 -1.01 0.71 7.06
CA VAL A 24 -1.27 0.97 5.64
C VAL A 24 -1.71 -0.34 4.99
N SER A 25 -2.71 -0.24 4.12
CA SER A 25 -3.33 -1.39 3.47
C SER A 25 -3.50 -1.18 1.97
N ASP A 26 -3.81 -2.26 1.24
CA ASP A 26 -4.13 -2.15 -0.19
C ASP A 26 -5.33 -1.24 -0.48
N THR A 27 -6.21 -1.06 0.51
CA THR A 27 -7.36 -0.16 0.39
C THR A 27 -6.96 1.32 0.37
N ASP A 28 -5.84 1.69 1.00
CA ASP A 28 -5.31 3.07 0.95
C ASP A 28 -4.73 3.41 -0.43
N LEU A 29 -4.27 2.39 -1.16
CA LEU A 29 -3.76 2.53 -2.54
C LEU A 29 -4.90 2.68 -3.56
N LYS A 30 -6.12 2.28 -3.22
CA LYS A 30 -7.27 2.38 -4.13
C LYS A 30 -7.75 3.82 -4.20
N GLY A 31 -7.43 4.49 -5.31
CA GLY A 31 -7.86 5.86 -5.60
C GLY A 31 -6.76 6.92 -5.48
N ASN A 32 -5.58 6.53 -5.00
CA ASN A 32 -4.38 7.37 -5.00
C ASN A 32 -3.30 6.72 -5.87
N TRP A 33 -2.46 7.54 -6.51
CA TRP A 33 -1.24 7.02 -7.15
C TRP A 33 -0.22 6.74 -6.06
N SER A 34 0.18 5.47 -5.93
CA SER A 34 1.14 5.02 -4.93
C SER A 34 2.40 4.50 -5.61
N VAL A 35 3.56 4.81 -5.01
CA VAL A 35 4.91 4.43 -5.48
C VAL A 35 5.59 3.59 -4.41
#